data_AF-A0A818Q7F4-F1
#
_entry.id   AF-A0A818Q7F4-F1
#
_cell.length_a   1.000
_cell.length_b   1.000
_cell.length_c   1.000
_cell.angle_alpha   90.00
_cell.angle_beta   90.00
_cell.angle_gamma   90.00
#
_symmetry.space_group_name_H-M   'P 1'
#
loop_
_entity.id
_entity.type
_entity.pdbx_description
1 polymer ?
#
loop_
_entity_poly.entity_id
_entity_poly.type
_entity_poly.pdbx_seq_one_letter_code
_entity_poly.pdbx_strand_id
1 'polypeptide(L)'
;MSNICIQLLFCLLILWFKTSAFIPFPLLADGGQTSDSITHAEITQSGFIRCLARFFYETRIQLNSNSKNAVNQQEYFAQNHTIDGLYKLAFPDYNQAQIELHSLPLKFILDSIMTHNALVDFDSDTQKLSAAHFDSEAFINGSRRILKLKQKILNDVRDTNKDLTNARELLGKLLHTLQDFYSHSNWIEMGKTTINDRIGVNESIGSIADPNQPTCTSDGCTRITKKCTLWQLFTLRTCPIVYYDCKNNILPEINDQNLLTSGYLFNQFNENNELLNKPTNVKKCSHGSVSDDSSHIPAIGGINKDSNTLIFSPHSNLHFQAADFGVKATEQFLNGLRKDVGDDNFDRLFAINPTHTQRQNASKAIENGQRFRFFTSFISVSLKEDHSLFMEFKNWIKKRVNMIKLILNNIFSSETNFYVPTYDLSDLGVTVKDATNFRAAPYIIESESARNKRRLIHILRKRI
;
A
#
# COMPACT_ATOMS: atom_id res chain seq x y z
N MET A 1 -29.23 37.19 11.96
CA MET A 1 -29.07 35.75 12.29
C MET A 1 -28.37 35.02 11.14
N SER A 2 -27.05 35.16 10.93
CA SER A 2 -26.45 34.63 9.68
C SER A 2 -24.97 34.19 9.70
N ASN A 3 -24.28 34.10 10.84
CA ASN A 3 -22.89 33.56 10.89
C ASN A 3 -22.70 32.36 11.83
N ILE A 4 -23.49 32.24 12.90
CA ILE A 4 -23.32 31.18 13.91
C ILE A 4 -23.75 29.80 13.38
N CYS A 5 -24.78 29.71 12.53
CA CYS A 5 -25.19 28.44 11.91
C CYS A 5 -24.15 27.88 10.92
N ILE A 6 -23.40 28.74 10.23
CA ILE A 6 -22.38 28.30 9.27
C ILE A 6 -21.18 27.69 10.01
N GLN A 7 -20.74 28.32 11.11
CA GLN A 7 -19.66 27.78 11.95
C GLN A 7 -20.06 26.49 12.69
N LEU A 8 -21.33 26.37 13.13
CA LEU A 8 -21.83 25.13 13.73
C LEU A 8 -21.94 23.98 12.71
N LEU A 9 -22.33 24.24 11.45
CA LEU A 9 -22.25 23.23 10.39
C LEU A 9 -20.80 22.80 10.13
N PHE A 10 -19.85 23.75 10.11
CA PHE A 10 -18.43 23.44 9.89
C PHE A 10 -17.85 22.56 11.00
N CYS A 11 -18.17 22.84 12.27
CA CYS A 11 -17.75 22.01 13.40
C CYS A 11 -18.43 20.62 13.43
N LEU A 12 -19.67 20.49 12.96
CA LEU A 12 -20.35 19.19 12.85
C LEU A 12 -19.83 18.34 11.68
N LEU A 13 -19.34 18.95 10.60
CA LEU A 13 -18.71 18.25 9.48
C LEU A 13 -17.33 17.66 9.83
N ILE A 14 -16.61 18.24 10.79
CA ILE A 14 -15.26 17.78 11.21
C ILE A 14 -15.29 16.41 11.93
N LEU A 15 -16.45 15.94 12.39
CA LEU A 15 -16.61 14.67 13.08
C LEU A 15 -16.82 13.44 12.15
N TRP A 16 -16.70 13.59 10.83
CA TRP A 16 -17.13 12.59 9.84
C TRP A 16 -16.08 12.17 8.78
N PHE A 17 -14.79 12.41 9.03
CA PHE A 17 -13.72 12.16 8.05
C PHE A 17 -13.04 10.80 8.20
N LYS A 18 -13.18 9.94 7.19
CA LYS A 18 -12.49 8.65 7.10
C LYS A 18 -11.07 8.81 6.60
N THR A 19 -10.08 8.36 7.38
CA THR A 19 -8.69 8.27 6.92
C THR A 19 -8.46 6.95 6.18
N SER A 20 -8.26 7.04 4.87
CA SER A 20 -7.71 5.98 4.04
C SER A 20 -6.56 6.59 3.23
N ALA A 21 -5.38 6.01 3.34
CA ALA A 21 -4.29 6.27 2.41
C ALA A 21 -4.45 5.28 1.23
N PHE A 22 -4.19 5.60 -0.04
CA PHE A 22 -3.32 6.66 -0.57
C PHE A 22 -4.06 7.76 -1.33
N ILE A 23 -3.43 8.95 -1.34
CA ILE A 23 -4.06 10.27 -1.50
C ILE A 23 -5.16 10.45 -0.44
N PRO A 24 -5.07 11.44 0.48
CA PRO A 24 -6.15 11.63 1.44
C PRO A 24 -7.43 11.94 0.65
N PHE A 25 -8.55 11.30 1.01
CA PHE A 25 -9.79 11.39 0.21
C PHE A 25 -10.27 12.82 -0.16
N PRO A 26 -9.89 13.91 0.54
CA PRO A 26 -10.08 15.29 0.05
C PRO A 26 -9.28 15.68 -1.21
N LEU A 27 -8.10 15.11 -1.47
CA LEU A 27 -7.26 15.37 -2.65
C LEU A 27 -7.57 14.43 -3.82
N LEU A 28 -8.28 13.32 -3.58
CA LEU A 28 -8.98 12.57 -4.63
C LEU A 28 -10.19 13.39 -5.10
N ALA A 29 -9.90 14.38 -5.93
CA ALA A 29 -10.84 15.35 -6.46
C ALA A 29 -11.78 14.73 -7.52
N ASP A 30 -12.45 13.63 -7.20
CA ASP A 30 -13.38 12.91 -8.07
C ASP A 30 -14.76 12.63 -7.42
N GLY A 31 -14.88 12.79 -6.10
CA GLY A 31 -16.11 12.50 -5.35
C GLY A 31 -16.27 11.02 -4.97
N GLY A 32 -15.18 10.26 -4.93
CA GLY A 32 -15.13 8.83 -4.60
C GLY A 32 -15.16 7.89 -5.81
N GLN A 33 -14.76 8.32 -7.00
CA GLN A 33 -14.76 7.49 -8.21
C GLN A 33 -13.62 6.46 -8.23
N THR A 34 -12.50 6.76 -7.57
CA THR A 34 -11.38 5.86 -7.25
C THR A 34 -11.68 4.79 -6.20
N SER A 35 -12.88 4.75 -5.61
CA SER A 35 -13.21 3.83 -4.50
C SER A 35 -13.15 2.32 -4.82
N ASP A 36 -13.05 1.97 -6.11
CA ASP A 36 -12.83 0.61 -6.62
C ASP A 36 -11.40 0.39 -7.19
N SER A 37 -10.48 1.35 -7.07
CA SER A 37 -9.05 1.14 -7.37
C SER A 37 -8.40 0.22 -6.33
N ILE A 38 -7.46 -0.62 -6.77
CA ILE A 38 -6.67 -1.51 -5.91
C ILE A 38 -5.38 -0.79 -5.50
N THR A 39 -5.18 -0.65 -4.20
CA THR A 39 -4.01 0.04 -3.61
C THR A 39 -2.79 -0.87 -3.49
N HIS A 40 -1.57 -0.31 -3.41
CA HIS A 40 -0.35 -1.06 -3.06
C HIS A 40 -0.47 -1.83 -1.74
N ALA A 41 -1.25 -1.33 -0.78
CA ALA A 41 -1.56 -2.03 0.45
C ALA A 41 -2.41 -3.29 0.18
N GLU A 42 -3.49 -3.19 -0.60
CA GLU A 42 -4.30 -4.36 -1.03
C GLU A 42 -3.49 -5.34 -1.89
N ILE A 43 -2.59 -4.85 -2.76
CA ILE A 43 -1.64 -5.68 -3.53
C ILE A 43 -0.70 -6.45 -2.58
N THR A 44 -0.08 -5.73 -1.64
CA THR A 44 0.86 -6.29 -0.65
C THR A 44 0.17 -7.34 0.23
N GLN A 45 -1.02 -7.02 0.74
CA GLN A 45 -1.84 -7.93 1.54
C GLN A 45 -2.21 -9.19 0.75
N SER A 46 -2.63 -9.04 -0.51
CA SER A 46 -3.04 -10.16 -1.35
C SER A 46 -1.88 -11.08 -1.70
N GLY A 47 -0.72 -10.53 -2.07
CA GLY A 47 0.49 -11.31 -2.34
C GLY A 47 1.01 -12.02 -1.09
N PHE A 48 0.95 -11.34 0.07
CA PHE A 48 1.30 -11.95 1.35
C PHE A 48 0.35 -13.09 1.75
N ILE A 49 -0.97 -12.93 1.61
CA ILE A 49 -1.95 -13.99 1.93
C ILE A 49 -1.71 -15.24 1.06
N ARG A 50 -1.41 -15.09 -0.23
CA ARG A 50 -1.06 -16.23 -1.10
C ARG A 50 0.23 -16.92 -0.64
N CYS A 51 1.26 -16.16 -0.25
CA CYS A 51 2.49 -16.71 0.32
C CYS A 51 2.25 -17.43 1.66
N LEU A 52 1.41 -16.87 2.55
CA LEU A 52 1.06 -17.45 3.85
C LEU A 52 0.24 -18.75 3.69
N ALA A 53 -0.67 -18.79 2.72
CA ALA A 53 -1.40 -20.01 2.38
C ALA A 53 -0.42 -21.13 1.96
N ARG A 54 0.57 -20.80 1.12
CA ARG A 54 1.62 -21.75 0.72
C ARG A 54 2.47 -22.21 1.91
N PHE A 55 2.87 -21.28 2.78
CA PHE A 55 3.60 -21.59 4.02
C PHE A 55 2.83 -22.60 4.89
N PHE A 56 1.57 -22.34 5.22
CA PHE A 56 0.78 -23.25 6.06
C PHE A 56 0.43 -24.57 5.36
N TYR A 57 0.24 -24.56 4.03
CA TYR A 57 0.02 -25.78 3.27
C TYR A 57 1.21 -26.75 3.44
N GLU A 58 2.42 -26.27 3.18
CA GLU A 58 3.64 -27.08 3.19
C GLU A 58 4.11 -27.43 4.61
N THR A 59 4.03 -26.49 5.57
CA THR A 59 4.57 -26.69 6.93
C THR A 59 3.61 -27.35 7.92
N ARG A 60 2.30 -27.40 7.62
CA ARG A 60 1.27 -27.91 8.56
C ARG A 60 0.25 -28.82 7.88
N ILE A 61 -0.48 -28.33 6.88
CA ILE A 61 -1.68 -29.00 6.35
C ILE A 61 -1.31 -30.31 5.62
N GLN A 62 -0.27 -30.27 4.77
CA GLN A 62 0.22 -31.44 4.05
C GLN A 62 0.75 -32.51 5.01
N LEU A 63 1.48 -32.12 6.07
CA LEU A 63 2.04 -33.05 7.07
C LEU A 63 0.95 -33.69 7.95
N ASN A 64 -0.11 -32.96 8.26
CA ASN A 64 -1.23 -33.46 9.07
C ASN A 64 -2.27 -34.28 8.26
N SER A 65 -2.09 -34.40 6.95
CA SER A 65 -3.04 -35.08 6.05
C SER A 65 -2.92 -36.60 6.11
N ASN A 66 -3.48 -37.21 7.17
CA ASN A 66 -3.87 -38.62 7.13
C ASN A 66 -4.81 -38.85 5.94
N SER A 67 -4.65 -39.94 5.18
CA SER A 67 -5.22 -40.10 3.82
C SER A 67 -6.75 -40.00 3.69
N LYS A 68 -7.50 -40.03 4.81
CA LYS A 68 -8.95 -39.82 4.82
C LYS A 68 -9.40 -38.35 4.86
N ASN A 69 -8.52 -37.42 5.23
CA ASN A 69 -8.80 -35.98 5.38
C ASN A 69 -7.83 -35.10 4.55
N ALA A 70 -7.26 -35.63 3.46
CA ALA A 70 -6.31 -34.88 2.64
C ALA A 70 -6.98 -33.67 1.99
N VAL A 71 -6.45 -32.47 2.28
CA VAL A 71 -6.94 -31.22 1.68
C VAL A 71 -6.59 -31.21 0.19
N ASN A 72 -7.59 -31.01 -0.68
CA ASN A 72 -7.36 -30.89 -2.10
C ASN A 72 -6.52 -29.63 -2.39
N GLN A 73 -5.30 -29.82 -2.91
CA GLN A 73 -4.35 -28.74 -3.17
C GLN A 73 -4.89 -27.69 -4.15
N GLN A 74 -5.57 -28.12 -5.22
CA GLN A 74 -6.12 -27.22 -6.24
C GLN A 74 -7.27 -26.39 -5.66
N GLU A 75 -8.14 -27.01 -4.88
CA GLU A 75 -9.25 -26.32 -4.20
C GLU A 75 -8.72 -25.31 -3.17
N TYR A 76 -7.73 -25.72 -2.35
CA TYR A 76 -7.11 -24.87 -1.34
C TYR A 76 -6.53 -23.59 -1.93
N PHE A 77 -5.78 -23.67 -3.03
CA PHE A 77 -5.19 -22.49 -3.68
C PHE A 77 -6.17 -21.72 -4.58
N ALA A 78 -7.34 -22.28 -4.91
CA ALA A 78 -8.41 -21.59 -5.63
C ALA A 78 -9.33 -20.75 -4.72
N GLN A 79 -9.27 -20.95 -3.40
CA GLN A 79 -10.10 -20.22 -2.43
C GLN A 79 -9.53 -18.84 -2.07
N ASN A 80 -10.43 -17.86 -1.84
CA ASN A 80 -10.07 -16.58 -1.26
C ASN A 80 -9.89 -16.71 0.25
N HIS A 81 -8.65 -16.56 0.72
CA HIS A 81 -8.30 -16.67 2.13
C HIS A 81 -8.28 -15.34 2.88
N THR A 82 -8.53 -15.39 4.19
CA THR A 82 -8.14 -14.35 5.14
C THR A 82 -7.03 -14.90 6.02
N ILE A 83 -6.26 -14.02 6.69
CA ILE A 83 -5.24 -14.45 7.66
C ILE A 83 -5.86 -15.40 8.70
N ASP A 84 -7.01 -15.03 9.27
CA ASP A 84 -7.67 -15.82 10.32
C ASP A 84 -8.23 -17.14 9.80
N GLY A 85 -8.72 -17.17 8.54
CA GLY A 85 -9.09 -18.39 7.86
C GLY A 85 -7.91 -19.34 7.68
N LEU A 86 -6.74 -18.82 7.32
CA LEU A 86 -5.51 -19.61 7.22
C LEU A 86 -5.06 -20.17 8.57
N TYR A 87 -5.09 -19.38 9.64
CA TYR A 87 -4.85 -19.89 11.00
C TYR A 87 -5.89 -20.97 11.40
N LYS A 88 -7.17 -20.81 11.05
CA LYS A 88 -8.18 -21.85 11.35
C LYS A 88 -7.92 -23.16 10.62
N LEU A 89 -7.46 -23.08 9.36
CA LEU A 89 -7.12 -24.25 8.55
C LEU A 89 -5.81 -24.93 9.02
N ALA A 90 -4.82 -24.15 9.45
CA ALA A 90 -3.55 -24.66 9.96
C ALA A 90 -3.63 -25.22 11.38
N PHE A 91 -4.52 -24.66 12.22
CA PHE A 91 -4.71 -25.02 13.63
C PHE A 91 -6.20 -25.31 13.92
N PRO A 92 -6.72 -26.47 13.48
CA PRO A 92 -8.15 -26.79 13.59
C PRO A 92 -8.65 -26.81 15.04
N ASP A 93 -7.80 -27.17 16.00
CA ASP A 93 -8.13 -27.21 17.44
C ASP A 93 -8.25 -25.83 18.08
N TYR A 94 -7.81 -24.76 17.41
CA TYR A 94 -7.93 -23.40 17.96
C TYR A 94 -9.37 -22.90 17.89
N ASN A 95 -9.83 -22.33 19.00
CA ASN A 95 -11.04 -21.52 19.06
C ASN A 95 -10.81 -20.12 18.46
N GLN A 96 -11.89 -19.35 18.29
CA GLN A 96 -11.83 -18.03 17.65
C GLN A 96 -10.89 -17.04 18.38
N ALA A 97 -10.92 -17.02 19.72
CA ALA A 97 -10.06 -16.13 20.50
C ALA A 97 -8.57 -16.51 20.39
N GLN A 98 -8.26 -17.81 20.26
CA GLN A 98 -6.90 -18.27 19.98
C GLN A 98 -6.44 -17.85 18.57
N ILE A 99 -7.30 -17.97 17.55
CA ILE A 99 -6.99 -17.54 16.17
C ILE A 99 -6.71 -16.03 16.11
N GLU A 100 -7.54 -15.22 16.76
CA GLU A 100 -7.31 -13.79 16.86
C GLU A 100 -6.00 -13.48 17.59
N LEU A 101 -5.78 -14.07 18.77
CA LEU A 101 -4.57 -13.85 19.57
C LEU A 101 -3.27 -14.28 18.84
N HIS A 102 -3.31 -15.37 18.06
CA HIS A 102 -2.16 -15.86 17.29
C HIS A 102 -1.93 -15.13 15.96
N SER A 103 -2.96 -14.55 15.35
CA SER A 103 -2.83 -13.77 14.11
C SER A 103 -2.45 -12.31 14.33
N LEU A 104 -2.73 -11.76 15.52
CA LEU A 104 -2.51 -10.34 15.85
C LEU A 104 -1.07 -9.84 15.57
N PRO A 105 0.01 -10.51 16.03
CA PRO A 105 1.39 -10.05 15.78
C PRO A 105 1.73 -9.95 14.28
N LEU A 106 1.32 -10.94 13.49
CA LEU A 106 1.49 -10.96 12.05
C LEU A 106 0.70 -9.84 11.36
N LYS A 107 -0.53 -9.56 11.80
CA LYS A 107 -1.33 -8.41 11.31
C LYS A 107 -0.62 -7.08 11.56
N PHE A 108 -0.03 -6.87 12.74
CA PHE A 108 0.75 -5.66 13.05
C PHE A 108 1.98 -5.53 12.15
N ILE A 109 2.71 -6.63 11.93
CA ILE A 109 3.87 -6.65 11.03
C ILE A 109 3.46 -6.33 9.59
N LEU A 110 2.36 -6.91 9.10
CA LEU A 110 1.88 -6.62 7.75
C LEU A 110 1.39 -5.17 7.61
N ASP A 111 0.72 -4.60 8.63
CA ASP A 111 0.31 -3.19 8.66
C ASP A 111 1.52 -2.23 8.61
N SER A 112 2.63 -2.60 9.26
CA SER A 112 3.90 -1.88 9.18
C SER A 112 4.56 -2.01 7.79
N ILE A 113 4.55 -3.20 7.18
CA ILE A 113 5.08 -3.39 5.81
C ILE A 113 4.25 -2.61 4.79
N MET A 114 2.91 -2.67 4.91
CA MET A 114 1.99 -1.88 4.08
C MET A 114 2.22 -0.39 4.28
N THR A 115 2.49 0.08 5.52
CA THR A 115 2.89 1.46 5.82
C THR A 115 4.18 1.86 5.10
N HIS A 116 5.21 1.01 5.10
CA HIS A 116 6.50 1.37 4.50
C HIS A 116 6.57 1.17 3.00
N ASN A 117 5.64 0.38 2.43
CA ASN A 117 5.35 0.42 1.00
C ASN A 117 4.73 1.78 0.66
N ALA A 118 3.61 2.08 1.30
CA ALA A 118 2.90 3.36 1.23
C ALA A 118 3.83 4.59 1.30
N LEU A 119 4.69 4.68 2.32
CA LEU A 119 5.53 5.87 2.54
C LEU A 119 6.47 6.20 1.38
N VAL A 120 6.70 5.31 0.40
CA VAL A 120 7.58 5.62 -0.73
C VAL A 120 7.09 6.83 -1.56
N ASP A 121 5.79 7.03 -1.72
CA ASP A 121 5.21 8.21 -2.41
C ASP A 121 5.27 9.52 -1.60
N PHE A 122 5.63 9.46 -0.31
CA PHE A 122 5.56 10.61 0.61
C PHE A 122 6.89 10.96 1.29
N ASP A 123 7.77 9.98 1.52
CA ASP A 123 9.09 10.18 2.09
C ASP A 123 9.91 11.08 1.16
N SER A 124 10.54 12.12 1.72
CA SER A 124 11.32 13.13 0.96
C SER A 124 12.34 12.54 0.00
N ASP A 125 12.91 11.41 0.40
CA ASP A 125 14.04 10.75 -0.22
C ASP A 125 13.62 9.78 -1.34
N THR A 126 12.32 9.50 -1.47
CA THR A 126 11.79 8.54 -2.46
C THR A 126 10.67 9.08 -3.34
N GLN A 127 9.79 9.97 -2.86
CA GLN A 127 8.60 10.49 -3.58
C GLN A 127 8.88 11.09 -4.98
N LYS A 128 10.15 11.40 -5.27
CA LYS A 128 10.64 11.97 -6.54
C LYS A 128 11.84 11.22 -7.10
N LEU A 129 12.27 10.14 -6.46
CA LEU A 129 13.37 9.31 -6.92
C LEU A 129 12.83 8.39 -8.01
N SER A 130 13.17 8.60 -9.29
CA SER A 130 12.57 7.80 -10.37
C SER A 130 12.93 6.31 -10.25
N ALA A 131 14.09 5.98 -9.67
CA ALA A 131 14.48 4.60 -9.32
C ALA A 131 13.61 3.96 -8.21
N ALA A 132 12.84 4.72 -7.42
CA ALA A 132 11.87 4.18 -6.47
C ALA A 132 10.55 3.77 -7.15
N HIS A 133 10.26 4.34 -8.32
CA HIS A 133 8.97 4.22 -9.03
C HIS A 133 9.09 3.62 -10.45
N PHE A 134 10.29 3.21 -10.88
CA PHE A 134 10.58 2.78 -12.27
C PHE A 134 10.32 3.83 -13.37
N ASP A 135 10.04 5.09 -13.00
CA ASP A 135 9.82 6.20 -13.93
C ASP A 135 11.09 6.66 -14.65
N SER A 136 10.92 7.50 -15.67
CA SER A 136 11.96 8.12 -16.47
C SER A 136 12.96 7.09 -17.06
N GLU A 137 12.45 5.91 -17.42
CA GLU A 137 13.16 4.75 -17.96
C GLU A 137 14.28 4.17 -17.06
N ALA A 138 14.25 4.48 -15.75
CA ALA A 138 15.27 4.10 -14.77
C ALA A 138 15.25 2.61 -14.35
N PHE A 139 15.01 1.68 -15.30
CA PHE A 139 14.80 0.25 -15.03
C PHE A 139 16.00 -0.44 -14.38
N ILE A 140 17.22 -0.14 -14.82
CA ILE A 140 18.44 -0.68 -14.23
C ILE A 140 18.59 -0.20 -12.78
N ASN A 141 18.33 1.08 -12.53
CA ASN A 141 18.45 1.72 -11.22
C ASN A 141 17.36 1.21 -10.24
N GLY A 142 16.12 1.07 -10.70
CA GLY A 142 15.02 0.48 -9.93
C GLY A 142 15.25 -0.99 -9.58
N SER A 143 15.72 -1.81 -10.53
CA SER A 143 16.06 -3.20 -10.22
C SER A 143 17.26 -3.30 -9.26
N ARG A 144 18.29 -2.46 -9.45
CA ARG A 144 19.42 -2.34 -8.51
C ARG A 144 18.97 -1.92 -7.11
N ARG A 145 18.00 -1.01 -7.00
CA ARG A 145 17.38 -0.62 -5.72
C ARG A 145 16.72 -1.84 -5.07
N ILE A 146 15.88 -2.59 -5.78
CA ILE A 146 15.25 -3.81 -5.27
C ILE A 146 16.31 -4.82 -4.79
N LEU A 147 17.37 -5.06 -5.55
CA LEU A 147 18.45 -5.97 -5.17
C LEU A 147 19.21 -5.51 -3.91
N LYS A 148 19.55 -4.21 -3.82
CA LYS A 148 20.18 -3.62 -2.62
C LYS A 148 19.30 -3.74 -1.38
N LEU A 149 18.00 -3.49 -1.52
CA LEU A 149 17.02 -3.65 -0.42
C LEU A 149 16.90 -5.14 -0.03
N LYS A 150 16.78 -6.05 -1.00
CA LYS A 150 16.75 -7.51 -0.77
C LYS A 150 17.98 -7.97 0.02
N GLN A 151 19.18 -7.54 -0.37
CA GLN A 151 20.40 -7.95 0.32
C GLN A 151 20.44 -7.48 1.79
N LYS A 152 19.97 -6.26 2.07
CA LYS A 152 19.85 -5.77 3.47
C LYS A 152 18.86 -6.61 4.27
N ILE A 153 17.69 -6.91 3.71
CA ILE A 153 16.68 -7.78 4.34
C ILE A 153 17.26 -9.18 4.62
N LEU A 154 17.96 -9.78 3.66
CA LEU A 154 18.62 -11.09 3.83
C LEU A 154 19.67 -11.07 4.95
N ASN A 155 20.49 -10.01 5.02
CA ASN A 155 21.49 -9.87 6.08
C ASN A 155 20.83 -9.76 7.46
N ASP A 156 19.80 -8.93 7.59
CA ASP A 156 19.09 -8.71 8.85
C ASP A 156 18.34 -9.97 9.32
N VAL A 157 17.68 -10.67 8.39
CA VAL A 157 16.89 -11.88 8.69
C VAL A 157 17.77 -13.10 9.01
N ARG A 158 19.01 -13.14 8.51
CA ARG A 158 19.97 -14.22 8.83
C ARG A 158 20.66 -14.07 10.19
N ASP A 159 20.70 -12.87 10.75
CA ASP A 159 21.14 -12.66 12.14
C ASP A 159 19.99 -13.00 13.10
N THR A 160 20.10 -14.15 13.78
CA THR A 160 19.06 -14.66 14.69
C THR A 160 18.82 -13.77 15.91
N ASN A 161 19.77 -12.90 16.25
CA ASN A 161 19.69 -12.02 17.42
C ASN A 161 19.17 -10.62 17.08
N LYS A 162 18.99 -10.32 15.79
CA LYS A 162 18.65 -8.98 15.32
C LYS A 162 17.15 -8.71 15.34
N ASP A 163 16.77 -7.51 15.77
CA ASP A 163 15.42 -7.00 15.59
C ASP A 163 15.12 -6.77 14.10
N LEU A 164 13.95 -7.22 13.65
CA LEU A 164 13.57 -7.24 12.24
C LEU A 164 12.68 -6.07 11.82
N THR A 165 12.58 -5.01 12.62
CA THR A 165 11.81 -3.80 12.27
C THR A 165 12.36 -3.18 10.98
N ASN A 166 13.66 -2.86 10.91
CA ASN A 166 14.31 -2.37 9.70
C ASN A 166 14.12 -3.32 8.48
N ALA A 167 14.17 -4.64 8.68
CA ALA A 167 13.92 -5.60 7.61
C ALA A 167 12.48 -5.52 7.06
N ARG A 168 11.48 -5.25 7.92
CA ARG A 168 10.07 -5.05 7.54
C ARG A 168 9.86 -3.71 6.82
N GLU A 169 10.52 -2.65 7.26
CA GLU A 169 10.49 -1.34 6.59
C GLU A 169 11.09 -1.41 5.18
N LEU A 170 12.28 -2.01 5.06
CA LEU A 170 12.95 -2.22 3.78
C LEU A 170 12.15 -3.14 2.86
N LEU A 171 11.43 -4.13 3.40
CA LEU A 171 10.53 -4.98 2.63
C LEU A 171 9.35 -4.17 2.07
N GLY A 172 8.73 -3.30 2.87
CA GLY A 172 7.70 -2.38 2.37
C GLY A 172 8.23 -1.52 1.21
N LYS A 173 9.36 -0.85 1.43
CA LYS A 173 10.01 0.02 0.43
C LYS A 173 10.44 -0.73 -0.84
N LEU A 174 10.75 -2.02 -0.74
CA LEU A 174 11.05 -2.90 -1.88
C LEU A 174 9.79 -3.28 -2.65
N LEU A 175 8.74 -3.70 -1.93
CA LEU A 175 7.48 -4.13 -2.54
C LEU A 175 6.80 -3.00 -3.31
N HIS A 176 6.90 -1.76 -2.84
CA HIS A 176 6.41 -0.59 -3.59
C HIS A 176 7.08 -0.49 -4.96
N THR A 177 8.43 -0.38 -5.00
CA THR A 177 9.19 -0.31 -6.25
C THR A 177 8.90 -1.52 -7.16
N LEU A 178 8.74 -2.72 -6.61
CA LEU A 178 8.36 -3.93 -7.37
C LEU A 178 6.96 -3.82 -8.02
N GLN A 179 6.02 -3.15 -7.37
CA GLN A 179 4.64 -3.02 -7.83
C GLN A 179 4.51 -1.92 -8.91
N ASP A 180 5.18 -0.78 -8.72
CA ASP A 180 5.20 0.35 -9.67
C ASP A 180 5.70 -0.02 -11.07
N PHE A 181 6.61 -1.01 -11.17
CA PHE A 181 7.02 -1.53 -12.48
C PHE A 181 5.82 -1.88 -13.38
N TYR A 182 4.74 -2.42 -12.81
CA TYR A 182 3.57 -2.86 -13.58
C TYR A 182 2.58 -1.73 -13.88
N SER A 183 2.57 -0.64 -13.11
CA SER A 183 1.71 0.51 -13.38
C SER A 183 2.39 1.60 -14.23
N HIS A 184 3.70 1.79 -14.08
CA HIS A 184 4.46 2.87 -14.74
C HIS A 184 5.19 2.47 -16.03
N SER A 185 5.33 1.17 -16.34
CA SER A 185 5.96 0.68 -17.59
C SER A 185 4.95 0.26 -18.67
N ASN A 186 5.46 -0.06 -19.87
CA ASN A 186 4.71 -0.70 -20.96
C ASN A 186 4.59 -2.23 -20.85
N TRP A 187 4.89 -2.85 -19.71
CA TRP A 187 4.95 -4.32 -19.61
C TRP A 187 3.65 -5.02 -20.07
N ILE A 188 2.49 -4.44 -19.80
CA ILE A 188 1.19 -5.00 -20.19
C ILE A 188 0.92 -4.76 -21.67
N GLU A 189 1.28 -3.58 -22.18
CA GLU A 189 1.10 -3.15 -23.57
C GLU A 189 2.01 -3.89 -24.56
N MET A 190 3.14 -4.44 -24.09
CA MET A 190 3.92 -5.46 -24.79
C MET A 190 3.21 -6.83 -24.92
N GLY A 191 1.94 -6.94 -24.52
CA GLY A 191 1.15 -8.17 -24.57
C GLY A 191 1.60 -9.24 -23.56
N LYS A 192 2.34 -8.87 -22.51
CA LYS A 192 2.81 -9.85 -21.50
C LYS A 192 1.64 -10.37 -20.67
N THR A 193 1.54 -11.69 -20.60
CA THR A 193 0.51 -12.40 -19.82
C THR A 193 1.00 -12.89 -18.45
N THR A 194 2.31 -12.76 -18.19
CA THR A 194 2.97 -13.13 -16.95
C THR A 194 3.80 -11.96 -16.40
N ILE A 195 4.16 -12.06 -15.12
CA ILE A 195 5.13 -11.16 -14.47
C ILE A 195 6.54 -11.30 -15.06
N ASN A 196 7.37 -10.28 -14.84
CA ASN A 196 8.78 -10.29 -15.21
C ASN A 196 9.59 -11.05 -14.16
N ASP A 197 10.13 -12.21 -14.54
CA ASP A 197 10.85 -13.13 -13.64
C ASP A 197 12.24 -12.63 -13.22
N ARG A 198 12.77 -11.60 -13.89
CA ARG A 198 14.09 -11.02 -13.62
C ARG A 198 14.09 -10.01 -12.48
N ILE A 199 12.94 -9.41 -12.14
CA ILE A 199 12.89 -8.36 -11.11
C ILE A 199 13.15 -8.98 -9.73
N GLY A 200 14.11 -8.40 -8.99
CA GLY A 200 14.60 -8.98 -7.73
C GLY A 200 15.57 -10.16 -7.91
N VAL A 201 16.00 -10.42 -9.14
CA VAL A 201 17.04 -11.41 -9.49
C VAL A 201 18.22 -10.74 -10.21
N ASN A 202 17.96 -9.93 -11.25
CA ASN A 202 18.98 -9.30 -12.11
C ASN A 202 18.79 -7.78 -12.20
N GLU A 203 19.88 -7.00 -12.31
CA GLU A 203 19.78 -5.56 -12.62
C GLU A 203 19.18 -5.30 -14.02
N SER A 204 19.54 -6.12 -15.02
CA SER A 204 18.90 -6.08 -16.34
C SER A 204 17.63 -6.91 -16.35
N ILE A 205 16.49 -6.23 -16.42
CA ILE A 205 15.15 -6.84 -16.40
C ILE A 205 14.49 -6.89 -17.79
N GLY A 206 15.17 -6.39 -18.82
CA GLY A 206 14.72 -6.36 -20.21
C GLY A 206 15.62 -5.46 -21.05
N SER A 207 15.41 -5.46 -22.37
CA SER A 207 15.94 -4.40 -23.24
C SER A 207 15.17 -3.12 -22.97
N ILE A 208 15.83 -1.96 -22.97
CA ILE A 208 15.21 -0.65 -22.71
C ILE A 208 15.30 0.16 -24.01
N ALA A 209 14.30 0.98 -24.31
CA ALA A 209 14.37 1.89 -25.45
C ALA A 209 15.54 2.89 -25.29
N ASP A 210 16.25 3.20 -26.38
CA ASP A 210 17.40 4.11 -26.29
C ASP A 210 16.95 5.51 -25.82
N PRO A 211 17.80 6.30 -25.14
CA PRO A 211 17.42 7.64 -24.63
C PRO A 211 16.91 8.61 -25.71
N ASN A 212 17.35 8.42 -26.96
CA ASN A 212 16.93 9.20 -28.14
C ASN A 212 15.90 8.49 -29.03
N GLN A 213 15.43 7.30 -28.65
CA GLN A 213 14.39 6.57 -29.37
C GLN A 213 13.00 7.08 -28.94
N PRO A 214 12.11 7.43 -29.89
CA PRO A 214 10.73 7.78 -29.56
C PRO A 214 10.01 6.56 -28.99
N THR A 215 9.18 6.76 -27.96
CA THR A 215 8.43 5.66 -27.33
C THR A 215 6.93 5.86 -27.27
N CYS A 216 6.46 7.11 -27.34
CA CYS A 216 5.03 7.45 -27.39
C CYS A 216 4.71 8.41 -28.54
N THR A 217 3.43 8.48 -28.93
CA THR A 217 2.84 9.47 -29.83
C THR A 217 1.65 10.19 -29.17
N SER A 218 1.36 11.40 -29.64
CA SER A 218 0.16 12.14 -29.23
C SER A 218 -1.12 11.52 -29.80
N ASP A 219 -1.05 10.84 -30.93
CA ASP A 219 -2.23 10.39 -31.70
C ASP A 219 -3.03 9.28 -31.00
N GLY A 220 -2.39 8.53 -30.10
CA GLY A 220 -3.03 7.48 -29.29
C GLY A 220 -3.72 7.97 -28.02
N CYS A 221 -3.82 9.30 -27.82
CA CYS A 221 -4.35 9.94 -26.63
C CYS A 221 -5.46 10.97 -26.95
N THR A 222 -6.63 10.81 -26.33
CA THR A 222 -7.72 11.79 -26.38
C THR A 222 -7.61 12.76 -25.20
N ARG A 223 -7.40 14.06 -25.47
CA ARG A 223 -7.41 15.11 -24.44
C ARG A 223 -8.85 15.41 -24.01
N ILE A 224 -9.12 15.28 -22.72
CA ILE A 224 -10.43 15.56 -22.10
C ILE A 224 -10.30 16.80 -21.21
N THR A 225 -11.30 17.68 -21.23
CA THR A 225 -11.34 18.88 -20.38
C THR A 225 -12.67 18.92 -19.63
N LYS A 226 -12.62 18.88 -18.30
CA LYS A 226 -13.78 18.80 -17.43
C LYS A 226 -13.83 20.03 -16.52
N LYS A 227 -14.96 20.74 -16.51
CA LYS A 227 -15.19 21.82 -15.53
C LYS A 227 -15.19 21.21 -14.12
N CYS A 228 -14.46 21.85 -13.21
CA CYS A 228 -14.44 21.47 -11.81
C CYS A 228 -15.83 21.62 -11.17
N THR A 229 -16.21 20.66 -10.32
CA THR A 229 -17.32 20.84 -9.36
C THR A 229 -16.92 21.86 -8.29
N LEU A 230 -17.90 22.36 -7.53
CA LEU A 230 -17.64 23.26 -6.40
C LEU A 230 -16.62 22.67 -5.41
N TRP A 231 -16.67 21.36 -5.16
CA TRP A 231 -15.73 20.70 -4.26
C TRP A 231 -14.32 20.58 -4.85
N GLN A 232 -14.22 20.22 -6.14
CA GLN A 232 -12.94 20.17 -6.87
C GLN A 232 -12.24 21.54 -6.93
N LEU A 233 -12.99 22.66 -6.97
CA LEU A 233 -12.44 24.02 -6.90
C LEU A 233 -11.73 24.35 -5.57
N PHE A 234 -12.05 23.65 -4.48
CA PHE A 234 -11.38 23.82 -3.19
C PHE A 234 -10.20 22.84 -2.97
N THR A 235 -10.12 21.78 -3.77
CA THR A 235 -9.15 20.68 -3.54
C THR A 235 -8.10 20.54 -4.64
N LEU A 236 -8.36 21.04 -5.85
CA LEU A 236 -7.39 21.12 -6.94
C LEU A 236 -6.84 22.54 -7.12
N ARG A 237 -5.58 22.62 -7.56
CA ARG A 237 -4.91 23.89 -7.89
C ARG A 237 -5.22 24.40 -9.31
N THR A 238 -5.70 23.53 -10.19
CA THR A 238 -5.89 23.81 -11.63
C THR A 238 -7.30 23.43 -12.08
N CYS A 239 -8.02 24.39 -12.67
CA CYS A 239 -9.37 24.23 -13.20
C CYS A 239 -9.51 25.03 -14.50
N PRO A 240 -10.15 24.50 -15.57
CA PRO A 240 -10.75 23.17 -15.67
C PRO A 240 -9.71 22.04 -15.60
N ILE A 241 -10.14 20.87 -15.16
CA ILE A 241 -9.30 19.67 -15.09
C ILE A 241 -9.00 19.23 -16.53
N VAL A 242 -7.74 18.98 -16.84
CA VAL A 242 -7.27 18.43 -18.11
C VAL A 242 -6.65 17.07 -17.85
N TYR A 243 -7.14 16.04 -18.52
CA TYR A 243 -6.64 14.67 -18.42
C TYR A 243 -6.78 13.96 -19.76
N TYR A 244 -6.29 12.73 -19.86
CA TYR A 244 -6.14 12.04 -21.13
C TYR A 244 -6.68 10.61 -21.06
N ASP A 245 -7.34 10.16 -22.11
CA ASP A 245 -7.64 8.74 -22.36
C ASP A 245 -6.66 8.23 -23.41
N CYS A 246 -5.69 7.44 -22.97
CA CYS A 246 -4.61 6.90 -23.79
C CYS A 246 -4.71 5.38 -23.81
N LYS A 247 -4.77 4.79 -25.01
CA LYS A 247 -4.92 3.34 -25.17
C LYS A 247 -3.88 2.73 -26.08
N ASN A 248 -3.46 3.48 -27.10
CA ASN A 248 -2.50 3.06 -28.13
C ASN A 248 -1.48 4.18 -28.41
N ASN A 249 -1.01 4.87 -27.35
CA ASN A 249 -0.04 5.96 -27.48
C ASN A 249 1.41 5.47 -27.53
N ILE A 250 1.72 4.31 -26.94
CA ILE A 250 3.03 3.66 -27.08
C ILE A 250 3.20 3.21 -28.52
N LEU A 251 4.37 3.50 -29.11
CA LEU A 251 4.64 3.17 -30.50
C LEU A 251 4.70 1.63 -30.70
N PRO A 252 4.05 1.07 -31.74
CA PRO A 252 4.01 -0.37 -31.97
C PRO A 252 5.40 -1.02 -31.98
N GLU A 253 6.39 -0.35 -32.59
CA GLU A 253 7.75 -0.87 -32.73
C GLU A 253 8.42 -1.12 -31.37
N ILE A 254 8.10 -0.33 -30.34
CA ILE A 254 8.61 -0.53 -28.97
C ILE A 254 8.05 -1.83 -28.38
N ASN A 255 6.77 -2.10 -28.59
CA ASN A 255 6.11 -3.29 -28.07
C ASN A 255 6.53 -4.54 -28.86
N ASP A 256 6.59 -4.45 -30.19
CA ASP A 256 7.02 -5.53 -31.08
C ASP A 256 8.49 -5.92 -30.83
N GLN A 257 9.38 -4.94 -30.60
CA GLN A 257 10.79 -5.18 -30.25
C GLN A 257 10.99 -5.56 -28.78
N ASN A 258 9.93 -5.60 -27.97
CA ASN A 258 9.97 -5.90 -26.53
C ASN A 258 10.90 -4.96 -25.75
N LEU A 259 10.90 -3.68 -26.12
CA LEU A 259 11.66 -2.63 -25.45
C LEU A 259 10.86 -2.03 -24.29
N LEU A 260 11.49 -1.91 -23.13
CA LEU A 260 10.92 -1.26 -21.96
C LEU A 260 10.95 0.25 -22.13
N THR A 261 9.82 0.89 -21.82
CA THR A 261 9.68 2.35 -21.62
C THR A 261 8.77 2.61 -20.41
N SER A 262 8.96 3.73 -19.74
CA SER A 262 8.11 4.17 -18.62
C SER A 262 7.82 5.67 -18.69
N GLY A 263 6.93 6.13 -17.83
CA GLY A 263 6.53 7.53 -17.78
C GLY A 263 7.63 8.42 -17.21
N TYR A 264 7.89 9.56 -17.84
CA TYR A 264 8.58 10.68 -17.17
C TYR A 264 7.54 11.47 -16.36
N LEU A 265 7.81 11.74 -15.08
CA LEU A 265 6.99 12.59 -14.22
C LEU A 265 7.73 13.90 -13.92
N PHE A 266 7.00 15.01 -13.85
CA PHE A 266 7.58 16.32 -13.55
C PHE A 266 8.28 16.37 -12.17
N ASN A 267 9.44 17.05 -12.10
CA ASN A 267 10.29 17.19 -10.90
C ASN A 267 10.81 15.88 -10.29
N GLN A 268 11.16 14.89 -11.11
CA GLN A 268 11.87 13.69 -10.67
C GLN A 268 13.39 13.85 -10.68
N PHE A 269 14.08 13.03 -9.89
CA PHE A 269 15.54 13.01 -9.76
C PHE A 269 16.06 11.57 -9.82
N ASN A 270 17.33 11.43 -10.25
CA ASN A 270 18.08 10.18 -10.09
C ASN A 270 18.77 10.10 -8.70
N GLU A 271 19.51 9.02 -8.44
CA GLU A 271 20.24 8.83 -7.17
C GLU A 271 21.33 9.88 -6.87
N ASN A 272 21.71 10.71 -7.85
CA ASN A 272 22.71 11.77 -7.71
C ASN A 272 22.07 13.16 -7.46
N ASN A 273 20.75 13.22 -7.26
CA ASN A 273 19.95 14.46 -7.22
C ASN A 273 19.98 15.27 -8.53
N GLU A 274 20.22 14.63 -9.67
CA GLU A 274 20.13 15.27 -10.99
C GLU A 274 18.68 15.24 -11.49
N LEU A 275 18.15 16.38 -11.93
CA LEU A 275 16.77 16.55 -12.37
C LEU A 275 16.53 15.80 -13.70
N LEU A 276 15.59 14.86 -13.70
CA LEU A 276 15.13 14.12 -14.87
C LEU A 276 13.90 14.81 -15.46
N ASN A 277 14.02 15.27 -16.70
CA ASN A 277 12.92 15.90 -17.46
C ASN A 277 12.60 15.06 -18.70
N LYS A 278 11.32 15.00 -19.07
CA LYS A 278 10.85 14.44 -20.35
C LYS A 278 11.57 15.13 -21.53
N PRO A 279 12.32 14.40 -22.37
CA PRO A 279 13.01 15.01 -23.51
C PRO A 279 12.03 15.56 -24.56
N THR A 280 12.06 16.88 -24.76
CA THR A 280 11.03 17.63 -25.51
C THR A 280 10.91 17.27 -27.00
N ASN A 281 11.98 16.79 -27.62
CA ASN A 281 12.03 16.46 -29.05
C ASN A 281 12.14 14.96 -29.36
N VAL A 282 12.19 14.09 -28.34
CA VAL A 282 12.34 12.63 -28.54
C VAL A 282 10.99 11.92 -28.66
N LYS A 283 9.90 12.47 -28.11
CA LYS A 283 8.60 11.78 -27.96
C LYS A 283 8.65 10.58 -26.99
N LYS A 284 9.21 10.79 -25.79
CA LYS A 284 9.10 9.84 -24.68
C LYS A 284 7.73 9.90 -24.02
N CYS A 285 7.31 8.82 -23.36
CA CYS A 285 6.06 8.76 -22.61
C CYS A 285 6.10 9.62 -21.34
N SER A 286 4.97 10.23 -20.97
CA SER A 286 4.77 10.84 -19.64
C SER A 286 4.20 9.84 -18.65
N HIS A 287 4.25 10.14 -17.35
CA HIS A 287 3.49 9.40 -16.34
C HIS A 287 1.99 9.64 -16.53
N GLY A 288 1.57 10.92 -16.54
CA GLY A 288 0.30 11.35 -17.15
C GLY A 288 -0.88 11.67 -16.22
N SER A 289 -0.67 11.82 -14.91
CA SER A 289 -1.73 12.28 -14.00
C SER A 289 -2.09 13.77 -14.19
N VAL A 290 -3.22 14.23 -13.64
CA VAL A 290 -3.60 15.67 -13.61
C VAL A 290 -2.59 16.61 -12.91
N SER A 291 -1.65 16.06 -12.15
CA SER A 291 -0.57 16.79 -11.48
C SER A 291 0.77 16.68 -12.23
N ASP A 292 0.83 15.93 -13.33
CA ASP A 292 2.03 15.77 -14.16
C ASP A 292 2.03 16.76 -15.31
N ASP A 293 2.68 17.91 -15.12
CA ASP A 293 2.86 18.94 -16.15
C ASP A 293 3.55 18.40 -17.43
N SER A 294 4.31 17.29 -17.33
CA SER A 294 4.94 16.67 -18.50
C SER A 294 3.93 16.08 -19.49
N SER A 295 2.72 15.73 -19.02
CA SER A 295 1.62 15.18 -19.82
C SER A 295 1.14 16.12 -20.94
N HIS A 296 1.48 17.40 -20.85
CA HIS A 296 1.15 18.43 -21.83
C HIS A 296 2.26 18.63 -22.89
N ILE A 297 3.44 18.06 -22.69
CA ILE A 297 4.56 18.06 -23.65
C ILE A 297 4.27 17.03 -24.76
N PRO A 298 4.65 17.27 -26.05
CA PRO A 298 4.44 16.34 -27.16
C PRO A 298 4.81 14.87 -26.86
N ALA A 299 4.08 13.94 -27.49
CA ALA A 299 3.70 12.65 -26.88
C ALA A 299 2.89 12.89 -25.60
N ILE A 300 1.75 13.56 -25.77
CA ILE A 300 0.85 14.00 -24.69
C ILE A 300 0.22 12.81 -23.94
N GLY A 301 -0.38 13.10 -22.78
CA GLY A 301 -1.02 12.09 -21.93
C GLY A 301 0.00 11.39 -21.06
N GLY A 302 0.05 10.06 -21.12
CA GLY A 302 1.03 9.27 -20.39
C GLY A 302 0.69 7.79 -20.37
N ILE A 303 1.39 7.02 -19.54
CA ILE A 303 1.35 5.55 -19.52
C ILE A 303 0.85 4.96 -18.18
N ASN A 304 0.71 5.75 -17.12
CA ASN A 304 0.44 5.20 -15.79
C ASN A 304 -0.94 4.51 -15.67
N LYS A 305 -0.99 3.55 -14.75
CA LYS A 305 -2.13 2.66 -14.48
C LYS A 305 -2.48 2.62 -12.99
N ASP A 306 -2.09 3.64 -12.23
CA ASP A 306 -2.11 3.65 -10.75
C ASP A 306 -3.53 3.59 -10.18
N SER A 307 -4.52 4.01 -10.96
CA SER A 307 -5.93 4.03 -10.62
C SER A 307 -6.81 3.54 -11.77
N ASN A 308 -8.03 3.14 -11.43
CA ASN A 308 -9.08 2.82 -12.39
C ASN A 308 -9.80 4.06 -12.98
N THR A 309 -9.27 5.27 -12.81
CA THR A 309 -9.85 6.52 -13.36
C THR A 309 -8.89 7.30 -14.27
N LEU A 310 -9.45 7.79 -15.36
CA LEU A 310 -8.76 8.64 -16.35
C LEU A 310 -8.26 9.98 -15.77
N ILE A 311 -8.73 10.39 -14.59
CA ILE A 311 -8.27 11.62 -13.92
C ILE A 311 -6.83 11.46 -13.41
N PHE A 312 -6.43 10.28 -12.94
CA PHE A 312 -5.07 10.07 -12.43
C PHE A 312 -4.24 9.17 -13.35
N SER A 313 -4.88 8.32 -14.16
CA SER A 313 -4.22 7.29 -14.95
C SER A 313 -4.71 7.26 -16.39
N PRO A 314 -3.92 7.70 -17.38
CA PRO A 314 -4.34 7.67 -18.77
C PRO A 314 -4.63 6.26 -19.29
N HIS A 315 -3.97 5.24 -18.73
CA HIS A 315 -4.15 3.82 -19.06
C HIS A 315 -5.00 3.11 -18.00
N SER A 316 -5.99 3.81 -17.42
CA SER A 316 -6.82 3.31 -16.32
C SER A 316 -7.55 1.99 -16.62
N ASN A 317 -7.78 1.67 -17.89
CA ASN A 317 -8.36 0.39 -18.32
C ASN A 317 -7.44 -0.83 -18.06
N LEU A 318 -6.14 -0.61 -17.83
CA LEU A 318 -5.15 -1.65 -17.51
C LEU A 318 -4.87 -1.79 -16.01
N HIS A 319 -5.43 -0.90 -15.17
CA HIS A 319 -5.16 -0.84 -13.72
C HIS A 319 -5.33 -2.20 -13.01
N PHE A 320 -6.44 -2.91 -13.25
CA PHE A 320 -6.68 -4.21 -12.61
C PHE A 320 -5.70 -5.30 -13.06
N GLN A 321 -5.16 -5.22 -14.28
CA GLN A 321 -4.15 -6.14 -14.78
C GLN A 321 -2.77 -5.82 -14.18
N ALA A 322 -2.44 -4.53 -14.03
CA ALA A 322 -1.25 -4.08 -13.31
C ALA A 322 -1.28 -4.53 -11.84
N ALA A 323 -2.42 -4.37 -11.17
CA ALA A 323 -2.61 -4.82 -9.80
C ALA A 323 -2.45 -6.35 -9.66
N ASP A 324 -3.05 -7.17 -10.53
CA ASP A 324 -2.86 -8.64 -10.50
C ASP A 324 -1.40 -9.04 -10.74
N PHE A 325 -0.68 -8.35 -11.63
CA PHE A 325 0.75 -8.60 -11.83
C PHE A 325 1.58 -8.16 -10.61
N GLY A 326 1.26 -7.03 -9.98
CA GLY A 326 1.85 -6.61 -8.70
C GLY A 326 1.62 -7.64 -7.58
N VAL A 327 0.43 -8.26 -7.52
CA VAL A 327 0.11 -9.32 -6.55
C VAL A 327 0.95 -10.56 -6.82
N LYS A 328 1.02 -11.02 -8.08
CA LYS A 328 1.81 -12.18 -8.48
C LYS A 328 3.32 -11.96 -8.25
N ALA A 329 3.83 -10.77 -8.54
CA ALA A 329 5.23 -10.41 -8.31
C ALA A 329 5.56 -10.35 -6.81
N THR A 330 4.66 -9.77 -5.99
CA THR A 330 4.76 -9.78 -4.53
C THR A 330 4.78 -11.21 -3.98
N GLU A 331 3.88 -12.07 -4.44
CA GLU A 331 3.85 -13.50 -4.08
C GLU A 331 5.17 -14.21 -4.49
N GLN A 332 5.65 -14.02 -5.73
CA GLN A 332 6.90 -14.62 -6.19
C GLN A 332 8.09 -14.14 -5.35
N PHE A 333 8.18 -12.84 -5.06
CA PHE A 333 9.25 -12.28 -4.24
C PHE A 333 9.26 -12.86 -2.82
N LEU A 334 8.09 -12.93 -2.16
CA LEU A 334 8.00 -13.46 -0.79
C LEU A 334 8.32 -14.95 -0.72
N ASN A 335 7.86 -15.76 -1.69
CA ASN A 335 8.25 -17.18 -1.79
C ASN A 335 9.76 -17.34 -2.06
N GLY A 336 10.34 -16.48 -2.88
CA GLY A 336 11.80 -16.43 -3.12
C GLY A 336 12.57 -16.06 -1.84
N LEU A 337 12.12 -15.04 -1.11
CA LEU A 337 12.69 -14.64 0.17
C LEU A 337 12.64 -15.78 1.19
N ARG A 338 11.50 -16.48 1.31
CA ARG A 338 11.35 -17.69 2.14
C ARG A 338 12.39 -18.74 1.80
N LYS A 339 12.57 -19.05 0.51
CA LYS A 339 13.59 -19.99 0.02
C LYS A 339 15.02 -19.54 0.36
N ASP A 340 15.30 -18.24 0.32
CA ASP A 340 16.63 -17.67 0.58
C ASP A 340 16.99 -17.60 2.09
N VAL A 341 16.01 -17.69 3.00
CA VAL A 341 16.24 -17.59 4.47
C VAL A 341 15.84 -18.83 5.28
N GLY A 342 14.99 -19.71 4.73
CA GLY A 342 14.43 -20.87 5.43
C GLY A 342 13.19 -20.54 6.27
N ASP A 343 12.41 -21.57 6.59
CA ASP A 343 11.07 -21.43 7.20
C ASP A 343 11.11 -20.74 8.57
N ASP A 344 12.07 -21.08 9.44
CA ASP A 344 12.19 -20.48 10.80
C ASP A 344 12.51 -18.98 10.76
N ASN A 345 13.35 -18.55 9.82
CA ASN A 345 13.70 -17.15 9.64
C ASN A 345 12.56 -16.37 8.96
N PHE A 346 11.85 -16.99 8.03
CA PHE A 346 10.65 -16.41 7.42
C PHE A 346 9.53 -16.26 8.46
N ASP A 347 9.34 -17.25 9.32
CA ASP A 347 8.45 -17.16 10.48
C ASP A 347 8.87 -16.00 11.40
N ARG A 348 10.15 -15.89 11.79
CA ARG A 348 10.62 -14.77 12.64
C ARG A 348 10.36 -13.40 12.00
N LEU A 349 10.50 -13.26 10.67
CA LEU A 349 10.23 -12.02 9.96
C LEU A 349 8.76 -11.58 10.10
N PHE A 350 7.80 -12.50 9.98
CA PHE A 350 6.37 -12.19 10.00
C PHE A 350 5.62 -12.55 11.29
N ALA A 351 6.29 -13.16 12.27
CA ALA A 351 5.71 -13.75 13.48
C ALA A 351 4.48 -14.65 13.18
N ILE A 352 4.67 -15.65 12.32
CA ILE A 352 3.61 -16.58 11.88
C ILE A 352 3.23 -17.54 13.03
N ASN A 353 4.21 -18.06 13.78
CA ASN A 353 3.99 -18.78 15.03
C ASN A 353 4.49 -17.92 16.22
N PRO A 354 3.74 -16.87 16.64
CA PRO A 354 4.26 -15.89 17.59
C PRO A 354 4.42 -16.45 18.99
N THR A 355 5.48 -15.99 19.67
CA THR A 355 5.76 -16.32 21.08
C THR A 355 4.66 -15.81 22.01
N HIS A 356 4.62 -16.34 23.24
CA HIS A 356 3.71 -15.81 24.27
C HIS A 356 3.87 -14.30 24.47
N THR A 357 5.11 -13.82 24.56
CA THR A 357 5.45 -12.40 24.68
C THR A 357 4.91 -11.58 23.51
N GLN A 358 5.16 -12.00 22.26
CA GLN A 358 4.64 -11.31 21.07
C GLN A 358 3.11 -11.20 21.07
N ARG A 359 2.40 -12.28 21.47
CA ARG A 359 0.93 -12.27 21.59
C ARG A 359 0.43 -11.31 22.67
N GLN A 360 1.01 -11.36 23.87
CA GLN A 360 0.65 -10.43 24.97
C GLN A 360 0.87 -8.97 24.59
N ASN A 361 1.98 -8.67 23.91
CA ASN A 361 2.32 -7.31 23.53
C ASN A 361 1.39 -6.77 22.43
N ALA A 362 1.01 -7.61 21.46
CA ALA A 362 0.00 -7.26 20.46
C ALA A 362 -1.40 -7.04 21.09
N SER A 363 -1.80 -7.83 22.09
CA SER A 363 -3.03 -7.58 22.86
C SER A 363 -2.98 -6.24 23.59
N LYS A 364 -1.90 -5.98 24.35
CA LYS A 364 -1.71 -4.73 25.09
C LYS A 364 -1.69 -3.50 24.18
N ALA A 365 -1.17 -3.62 22.96
CA ALA A 365 -1.22 -2.57 21.95
C ALA A 365 -2.67 -2.21 21.55
N ILE A 366 -3.52 -3.22 21.28
CA ILE A 366 -4.93 -3.04 20.95
C ILE A 366 -5.72 -2.45 22.13
N GLU A 367 -5.46 -2.92 23.36
CA GLU A 367 -6.03 -2.40 24.62
C GLU A 367 -5.67 -0.93 24.84
N ASN A 368 -4.42 -0.55 24.59
CA ASN A 368 -3.93 0.83 24.61
C ASN A 368 -4.48 1.71 23.45
N GLY A 369 -5.40 1.18 22.65
CA GLY A 369 -6.07 1.94 21.59
C GLY A 369 -5.35 1.97 20.26
N GLN A 370 -4.25 1.23 20.07
CA GLN A 370 -3.65 1.10 18.73
C GLN A 370 -4.66 0.45 17.77
N ARG A 371 -4.65 0.91 16.52
CA ARG A 371 -5.49 0.42 15.44
C ARG A 371 -4.61 0.14 14.23
N PHE A 372 -5.04 -0.82 13.42
CA PHE A 372 -4.47 -1.07 12.10
C PHE A 372 -4.84 0.07 11.15
N ARG A 373 -3.91 0.44 10.26
CA ARG A 373 -4.08 1.51 9.28
C ARG A 373 -4.78 1.01 8.02
N PHE A 374 -4.48 -0.23 7.62
CA PHE A 374 -4.96 -0.83 6.37
C PHE A 374 -5.95 -1.98 6.57
N PHE A 375 -5.91 -2.65 7.72
CA PHE A 375 -6.99 -3.58 8.09
C PHE A 375 -8.20 -2.78 8.59
N THR A 376 -9.28 -2.75 7.81
CA THR A 376 -10.54 -2.15 8.24
C THR A 376 -11.04 -2.76 9.55
N SER A 377 -11.76 -1.95 10.32
CA SER A 377 -12.35 -2.22 11.64
C SER A 377 -13.32 -3.40 11.69
N PHE A 378 -12.78 -4.62 11.57
CA PHE A 378 -13.44 -5.90 11.80
C PHE A 378 -12.56 -6.83 12.67
N ILE A 379 -12.06 -6.30 13.79
CA ILE A 379 -12.04 -7.11 15.02
C ILE A 379 -13.36 -6.82 15.69
N SER A 380 -14.36 -7.67 15.43
CA SER A 380 -15.58 -7.68 16.24
C SER A 380 -15.22 -8.27 17.60
N VAL A 381 -14.79 -7.39 18.52
CA VAL A 381 -14.54 -7.72 19.92
C VAL A 381 -15.87 -8.18 20.54
N SER A 382 -16.14 -9.48 20.44
CA SER A 382 -17.26 -10.14 21.13
C SER A 382 -16.83 -10.43 22.58
N LEU A 383 -16.54 -9.37 23.32
CA LEU A 383 -16.54 -9.43 24.77
C LEU A 383 -18.00 -9.38 25.21
N LYS A 384 -18.55 -10.57 25.50
CA LYS A 384 -19.81 -10.67 26.22
C LYS A 384 -19.65 -10.10 27.62
N GLU A 385 -20.29 -8.96 27.84
CA GLU A 385 -21.05 -8.59 29.04
C GLU A 385 -20.47 -9.01 30.41
N ASP A 386 -19.91 -8.04 31.13
CA ASP A 386 -20.21 -7.90 32.56
C ASP A 386 -20.53 -6.43 32.86
N HIS A 387 -21.60 -6.18 33.61
CA HIS A 387 -22.43 -4.98 33.45
C HIS A 387 -22.28 -3.94 34.57
N SER A 388 -21.39 -4.18 35.54
CA SER A 388 -21.20 -3.35 36.75
C SER A 388 -20.25 -2.15 36.54
N LEU A 389 -19.07 -2.38 35.95
CA LEU A 389 -18.00 -1.38 35.78
C LEU A 389 -18.38 -0.16 34.93
N PHE A 390 -19.32 -0.32 34.00
CA PHE A 390 -19.71 0.72 33.04
C PHE A 390 -20.35 1.96 33.71
N MET A 391 -21.06 1.77 34.84
CA MET A 391 -21.75 2.86 35.53
C MET A 391 -20.80 3.73 36.37
N GLU A 392 -19.77 3.15 36.97
CA GLU A 392 -18.72 3.91 37.67
C GLU A 392 -17.87 4.72 36.68
N PHE A 393 -17.47 4.10 35.57
CA PHE A 393 -16.72 4.75 34.49
C PHE A 393 -17.48 5.96 33.91
N LYS A 394 -18.79 5.82 33.66
CA LYS A 394 -19.65 6.89 33.14
C LYS A 394 -19.75 8.09 34.09
N ASN A 395 -19.82 7.84 35.40
CA ASN A 395 -19.85 8.88 36.43
C ASN A 395 -18.48 9.58 36.60
N TRP A 396 -17.38 8.85 36.46
CA TRP A 396 -16.03 9.40 36.47
C TRP A 396 -15.75 10.30 35.26
N ILE A 397 -16.13 9.88 34.04
CA ILE A 397 -16.05 10.71 32.83
C ILE A 397 -16.84 12.02 33.01
N LYS A 398 -18.07 11.94 33.54
CA LYS A 398 -18.93 13.12 33.73
C LYS A 398 -18.32 14.15 34.69
N LYS A 399 -17.57 13.71 35.72
CA LYS A 399 -16.76 14.59 36.58
C LYS A 399 -15.57 15.22 35.83
N ARG A 400 -14.81 14.45 35.05
CA ARG A 400 -13.66 14.99 34.29
C ARG A 400 -14.06 15.96 33.18
N VAL A 401 -15.14 15.72 32.45
CA VAL A 401 -15.62 16.63 31.39
C VAL A 401 -15.99 18.01 31.95
N ASN A 402 -16.58 18.08 33.13
CA ASN A 402 -16.88 19.36 33.79
C ASN A 402 -15.63 20.08 34.31
N MET A 403 -14.60 19.34 34.72
CA MET A 403 -13.29 19.90 35.12
C MET A 403 -12.53 20.48 33.91
N ILE A 404 -12.55 19.78 32.77
CA ILE A 404 -11.85 20.21 31.54
C ILE A 404 -12.48 21.47 30.94
N LYS A 405 -13.81 21.66 31.05
CA LYS A 405 -14.50 22.89 30.64
C LYS A 405 -14.04 24.15 31.38
N LEU A 406 -13.47 24.03 32.57
CA LEU A 406 -12.91 25.16 33.34
C LEU A 406 -11.46 25.49 32.94
N ILE A 407 -10.73 24.55 32.36
CA ILE A 407 -9.31 24.69 32.02
C ILE A 407 -9.12 25.34 30.64
N LEU A 408 -10.03 25.08 29.69
CA LEU A 408 -9.91 25.49 28.27
C LEU A 408 -10.12 27.00 27.98
N ASN A 409 -10.19 27.86 29.00
CA ASN A 409 -10.28 29.32 28.84
C ASN A 409 -8.95 30.06 28.98
N ASN A 410 -7.82 29.36 29.15
CA ASN A 410 -6.49 29.97 29.22
C ASN A 410 -5.46 29.20 28.39
N ILE A 411 -4.49 29.96 27.87
CA ILE A 411 -3.26 29.53 27.17
C ILE A 411 -3.42 29.20 25.67
N PHE A 412 -3.11 30.21 24.84
CA PHE A 412 -2.44 30.03 23.55
C PHE A 412 -0.93 30.21 23.75
N SER A 413 -0.09 29.27 23.27
CA SER A 413 1.27 29.58 22.78
C SER A 413 1.95 28.36 22.13
N SER A 414 2.44 28.56 20.90
CA SER A 414 3.67 27.99 20.27
C SER A 414 3.98 26.48 20.27
N GLU A 415 4.47 26.03 19.11
CA GLU A 415 5.25 24.81 18.82
C GLU A 415 4.56 23.44 18.97
N THR A 416 4.02 22.95 17.85
CA THR A 416 3.55 21.57 17.69
C THR A 416 4.65 20.66 17.15
N ASN A 417 5.21 19.82 18.03
CA ASN A 417 6.09 18.72 17.64
C ASN A 417 5.22 17.51 17.23
N PHE A 418 5.38 17.04 15.99
CA PHE A 418 4.63 15.91 15.44
C PHE A 418 5.35 14.57 15.71
N TYR A 419 4.59 13.54 16.10
CA TYR A 419 5.10 12.20 16.48
C TYR A 419 4.49 11.05 15.65
N VAL A 420 5.33 10.18 15.08
CA VAL A 420 4.90 8.96 14.36
C VAL A 420 4.74 7.86 15.39
N PRO A 421 3.65 7.06 15.36
CA PRO A 421 3.65 5.76 16.00
C PRO A 421 4.63 4.85 15.23
N THR A 422 5.88 4.82 15.69
CA THR A 422 6.82 3.74 15.39
C THR A 422 6.23 2.47 16.00
N TYR A 423 5.99 1.44 15.19
CA TYR A 423 5.66 0.11 15.70
C TYR A 423 6.95 -0.57 16.14
N ASP A 424 7.54 -0.04 17.21
CA ASP A 424 8.74 -0.59 17.79
C ASP A 424 8.38 -1.90 18.53
N LEU A 425 8.82 -3.03 17.97
CA LEU A 425 8.73 -4.33 18.61
C LEU A 425 10.01 -4.68 19.41
N SER A 426 11.02 -3.81 19.41
CA SER A 426 12.24 -3.94 20.25
C SER A 426 12.03 -3.44 21.69
N ASP A 427 11.03 -2.59 21.90
CA ASP A 427 10.42 -2.26 23.22
C ASP A 427 9.91 -3.51 23.98
N LEU A 428 9.95 -4.68 23.33
CA LEU A 428 9.49 -5.97 23.85
C LEU A 428 10.61 -6.88 24.36
N GLY A 429 11.87 -6.38 24.46
CA GLY A 429 12.81 -6.97 25.42
C GLY A 429 14.32 -6.95 25.16
N VAL A 430 14.94 -5.86 24.67
CA VAL A 430 16.39 -5.60 24.92
C VAL A 430 16.62 -4.12 25.23
N THR A 431 17.31 -3.80 26.33
CA THR A 431 17.67 -2.42 26.68
C THR A 431 18.74 -1.84 25.76
N VAL A 432 18.45 -0.71 25.13
CA VAL A 432 19.44 0.16 24.48
C VAL A 432 19.30 1.58 25.03
N LYS A 433 20.43 2.23 25.37
CA LYS A 433 20.46 3.64 25.78
C LYS A 433 20.57 4.55 24.55
N ASP A 434 20.08 5.77 24.72
CA ASP A 434 20.20 6.91 23.80
C ASP A 434 19.45 6.80 22.45
N ALA A 435 18.13 6.97 22.54
CA ALA A 435 17.29 7.40 21.42
C ALA A 435 17.04 8.91 21.52
N THR A 436 17.75 9.72 20.73
CA THR A 436 17.38 11.12 20.48
C THR A 436 17.14 11.36 18.99
N ASN A 437 16.07 12.10 18.68
CA ASN A 437 15.64 12.61 17.37
C ASN A 437 15.15 11.58 16.33
N PHE A 438 13.81 11.43 16.21
CA PHE A 438 13.10 11.39 14.91
C PHE A 438 11.62 11.84 15.09
N ARG A 439 11.02 12.48 14.05
CA ARG A 439 9.65 13.07 14.04
C ARG A 439 8.95 12.86 12.69
N ALA A 440 7.61 12.80 12.68
CA ALA A 440 6.59 13.01 11.62
C ALA A 440 5.19 12.69 12.24
N ALA A 441 4.06 12.49 11.54
CA ALA A 441 2.77 12.05 12.16
C ALA A 441 1.75 11.49 11.15
N PRO A 442 0.67 10.78 11.58
CA PRO A 442 -0.68 11.36 11.40
C PRO A 442 -1.81 10.93 12.40
N TYR A 443 -3.00 11.54 12.26
CA TYR A 443 -4.25 11.38 13.04
C TYR A 443 -5.36 10.54 12.31
N ILE A 444 -6.51 10.27 12.97
CA ILE A 444 -7.57 9.27 12.64
C ILE A 444 -8.99 9.90 12.58
N ILE A 445 -9.96 9.31 11.83
CA ILE A 445 -11.43 9.09 12.14
C ILE A 445 -12.12 8.25 11.00
N GLU A 446 -13.44 7.94 11.04
CA GLU A 446 -14.17 6.92 10.23
C GLU A 446 -15.56 7.34 9.64
N SER A 447 -16.06 6.65 8.56
CA SER A 447 -17.51 6.48 8.23
C SER A 447 -17.91 5.36 7.20
N GLU A 448 -18.96 4.59 7.53
CA GLU A 448 -19.93 3.74 6.75
C GLU A 448 -19.72 2.96 5.41
N SER A 449 -18.65 3.08 4.60
CA SER A 449 -18.59 2.48 3.23
C SER A 449 -18.78 0.92 3.07
N ALA A 450 -18.79 0.14 4.15
CA ALA A 450 -18.72 -1.33 4.10
C ALA A 450 -19.92 -2.06 3.45
N ARG A 451 -21.08 -1.40 3.26
CA ARG A 451 -22.32 -2.06 2.84
C ARG A 451 -22.44 -2.27 1.31
N ASN A 452 -21.74 -1.47 0.49
CA ASN A 452 -21.83 -1.55 -0.98
C ASN A 452 -20.80 -2.51 -1.62
N LYS A 453 -19.60 -2.66 -1.04
CA LYS A 453 -18.49 -3.49 -1.58
C LYS A 453 -18.90 -4.97 -1.81
N ARG A 454 -19.92 -5.48 -1.08
CA ARG A 454 -20.46 -6.86 -1.23
C ARG A 454 -21.26 -7.11 -2.52
N ARG A 455 -21.82 -6.07 -3.16
CA ARG A 455 -22.72 -6.25 -4.33
C ARG A 455 -21.96 -6.30 -5.66
N LEU A 456 -20.81 -5.62 -5.75
CA LEU A 456 -19.98 -5.58 -6.97
C LEU A 456 -19.18 -6.88 -7.19
N ILE A 457 -18.64 -7.47 -6.12
CA ILE A 457 -17.90 -8.75 -6.16
C ILE A 457 -18.77 -9.90 -6.69
N HIS A 458 -20.10 -9.83 -6.55
CA HIS A 458 -21.01 -10.82 -7.12
C HIS A 458 -21.21 -10.67 -8.64
N ILE A 459 -21.03 -9.47 -9.20
CA ILE A 459 -21.19 -9.20 -10.63
C ILE A 459 -19.95 -9.64 -11.41
N LEU A 460 -18.75 -9.42 -10.86
CA LEU A 460 -17.48 -9.89 -11.43
C LEU A 460 -17.38 -11.43 -11.50
N ARG A 461 -18.17 -12.16 -10.70
CA ARG A 461 -18.23 -13.64 -10.66
C ARG A 461 -19.06 -14.29 -11.78
N LYS A 462 -19.63 -13.54 -12.73
CA LYS A 462 -20.53 -14.08 -13.77
C LYS A 462 -19.98 -13.99 -15.22
N ARG A 463 -18.67 -13.79 -15.40
CA ARG A 463 -18.04 -13.66 -16.73
C ARG A 463 -16.70 -14.41 -16.90
N ILE A 464 -16.52 -15.50 -16.15
CA ILE A 464 -15.55 -16.57 -16.44
C ILE A 464 -16.32 -17.89 -16.29
#